data_AF-A0A0R1WQB4-F1
#
_entry.id   AF-A0A0R1WQB4-F1
#
_cell.length_a   1.000
_cell.length_b   1.000
_cell.length_c   1.000
_cell.angle_alpha   90.00
_cell.angle_beta   90.00
_cell.angle_gamma   90.00
#
_symmetry.space_group_name_H-M   'P 1'
#
loop_
_entity.id
_entity.type
_entity.pdbx_description
1 polymer ?
#
loop_
_entity_poly.entity_id
_entity_poly.type
_entity_poly.pdbx_seq_one_letter_code
_entity_poly.pdbx_strand_id
1 'polypeptide(L)'
;MIEDTPSVTDKVLSSIEVLNDLKEEDPRIPRIKIYIDNAIDEIKLYLDVDEIDSKLTVIVQKVTQNALNKENYEGTKSISEEGMSLTFQDTDLSPYFDLLNQYKDGLEENDHRGSVMTFD
;
A
#
# COMPACT_ATOMS: atom_id res chain seq x y z
N MET A 1 -27.98 -8.52 7.94
CA MET A 1 -26.66 -8.77 8.54
C MET A 1 -25.70 -7.99 7.67
N ILE A 2 -25.13 -6.90 8.18
CA ILE A 2 -24.02 -6.23 7.50
C ILE A 2 -22.81 -7.04 7.94
N GLU A 3 -22.24 -7.84 7.04
CA GLU A 3 -20.96 -8.47 7.31
C GLU A 3 -19.95 -7.33 7.39
N ASP A 4 -19.40 -7.10 8.58
CA ASP A 4 -18.33 -6.15 8.82
C ASP A 4 -17.10 -6.71 8.10
N THR A 5 -16.97 -6.41 6.81
CA THR A 5 -15.80 -6.81 6.05
C THR A 5 -14.61 -6.10 6.66
N PRO A 6 -13.58 -6.83 7.15
CA PRO A 6 -12.46 -6.19 7.83
C PRO A 6 -11.80 -5.21 6.87
N SER A 7 -11.51 -4.02 7.39
CA SER A 7 -10.90 -2.94 6.61
C SER A 7 -9.58 -3.41 6.01
N VAL A 8 -9.12 -2.75 4.94
CA VAL A 8 -7.80 -3.06 4.36
C VAL A 8 -6.71 -2.93 5.42
N THR A 9 -6.81 -1.93 6.29
CA THR A 9 -5.89 -1.73 7.42
C THR A 9 -5.87 -2.94 8.36
N ASP A 10 -7.02 -3.47 8.76
CA ASP A 10 -7.09 -4.61 9.69
C ASP A 10 -6.50 -5.88 9.07
N LYS A 11 -6.78 -6.14 7.79
CA LYS A 11 -6.23 -7.29 7.06
C LYS A 11 -4.71 -7.21 6.93
N VAL A 12 -4.19 -6.03 6.61
CA VAL A 12 -2.76 -5.81 6.47
C VAL A 12 -2.07 -5.92 7.83
N LEU A 13 -2.62 -5.31 8.87
CA LEU A 13 -2.07 -5.37 10.23
C LEU A 13 -2.00 -6.82 10.72
N SER A 14 -3.09 -7.58 10.61
CA SER A 14 -3.12 -8.99 11.01
C SER A 14 -2.06 -9.82 10.27
N SER A 15 -1.89 -9.58 8.97
CA SER A 15 -0.86 -10.27 8.18
C SER A 15 0.56 -9.92 8.64
N ILE A 16 0.81 -8.66 8.99
CA ILE A 16 2.11 -8.21 9.47
C ILE A 16 2.41 -8.75 10.86
N GLU A 17 1.42 -8.80 11.75
CA GLU A 17 1.53 -9.39 13.08
C GLU A 17 1.98 -10.84 13.00
N VAL A 18 1.32 -11.64 12.14
CA VAL A 18 1.67 -13.04 11.90
C VAL A 18 3.09 -13.17 11.32
N LEU A 19 3.46 -12.34 10.35
CA LEU A 19 4.75 -12.46 9.67
C LEU A 19 5.95 -12.01 10.51
N ASN A 20 5.73 -11.17 11.53
CA ASN A 20 6.78 -10.63 12.37
C ASN A 20 6.71 -11.16 13.82
N ASP A 21 5.89 -12.19 14.07
CA ASP A 21 5.64 -12.77 15.38
C ASP A 21 5.29 -11.71 16.44
N LEU A 22 4.43 -10.76 16.08
CA LEU A 22 3.99 -9.67 16.97
C LEU A 22 2.83 -10.15 17.83
N LYS A 23 2.80 -9.66 19.07
CA LYS A 23 1.65 -9.81 19.97
C LYS A 23 0.78 -8.56 19.88
N GLU A 24 -0.49 -8.67 20.25
CA GLU A 24 -1.46 -7.54 20.22
C GLU A 24 -0.99 -6.28 20.99
N GLU A 25 -0.15 -6.44 22.01
CA GLU A 25 0.40 -5.34 22.82
C GLU A 25 1.81 -4.92 22.39
N ASP A 26 2.29 -5.37 21.23
CA ASP A 26 3.64 -5.05 20.78
C ASP A 26 3.77 -3.52 20.55
N PRO A 27 4.78 -2.86 21.16
CA PRO A 27 4.97 -1.41 21.03
C PRO A 27 5.25 -0.95 19.61
N ARG A 28 5.54 -1.87 18.68
CA ARG A 28 5.71 -1.59 17.25
C ARG A 28 4.38 -1.45 16.50
N ILE A 29 3.26 -1.90 17.05
CA ILE A 29 1.95 -1.84 16.37
C ILE A 29 1.54 -0.41 15.99
N PRO A 30 1.64 0.61 16.86
CA PRO A 30 1.28 1.98 16.49
C PRO A 30 2.08 2.51 15.29
N ARG A 31 3.39 2.24 15.22
CA ARG A 31 4.20 2.65 14.05
C ARG A 31 3.84 1.86 12.80
N ILE A 32 3.52 0.57 12.92
CA ILE A 32 3.10 -0.27 11.80
C ILE A 32 1.82 0.28 11.18
N LYS A 33 0.85 0.72 12.00
CA LYS A 33 -0.37 1.37 11.51
C LYS A 33 -0.06 2.61 10.67
N ILE A 34 0.89 3.45 11.11
CA ILE A 34 1.32 4.63 10.33
C ILE A 34 1.89 4.22 8.96
N TYR A 35 2.70 3.16 8.89
CA TYR A 35 3.21 2.69 7.60
C TYR A 35 2.11 2.13 6.69
N ILE A 36 1.09 1.47 7.26
CA ILE A 36 -0.08 1.01 6.51
C ILE A 36 -0.85 2.20 5.95
N ASP A 37 -1.12 3.22 6.78
CA ASP A 37 -1.85 4.42 6.37
C ASP A 37 -1.09 5.17 5.27
N ASN A 38 0.22 5.35 5.41
CA ASN A 38 1.06 5.94 4.36
C ASN A 38 1.01 5.15 3.05
N ALA A 39 1.11 3.82 3.12
CA ALA A 39 1.02 2.96 1.93
C ALA A 39 -0.35 3.08 1.24
N ILE A 40 -1.43 3.18 2.01
CA ILE A 40 -2.78 3.42 1.49
C ILE A 40 -2.86 4.78 0.81
N ASP A 41 -2.38 5.84 1.45
CA ASP A 41 -2.43 7.21 0.93
C ASP A 41 -1.60 7.36 -0.36
N GLU A 42 -0.42 6.73 -0.42
CA GLU A 42 0.40 6.71 -1.64
C GLU A 42 -0.32 6.01 -2.81
N ILE A 43 -0.99 4.88 -2.55
CA ILE A 43 -1.75 4.15 -3.57
C ILE A 43 -2.98 4.95 -4.01
N LYS A 44 -3.69 5.57 -3.06
CA LYS A 44 -4.83 6.46 -3.37
C LYS A 44 -4.40 7.62 -4.25
N LEU A 45 -3.29 8.27 -3.91
CA LEU A 45 -2.71 9.36 -4.70
C LEU A 45 -2.32 8.91 -6.11
N TYR A 46 -1.76 7.70 -6.25
CA TYR A 46 -1.37 7.15 -7.54
C TYR A 46 -2.58 6.84 -8.44
N LEU A 47 -3.63 6.27 -7.85
CA LEU A 47 -4.82 5.85 -8.57
C LEU A 47 -5.86 6.97 -8.75
N ASP A 48 -5.69 8.10 -8.05
CA ASP A 48 -6.64 9.22 -7.99
C ASP A 48 -8.02 8.77 -7.45
N VAL A 49 -8.01 8.06 -6.31
CA VAL A 49 -9.23 7.51 -5.67
C VAL A 49 -9.29 7.85 -4.17
N ASP A 50 -10.50 8.02 -3.64
CA ASP A 50 -10.73 8.32 -2.22
C ASP A 50 -10.67 7.06 -1.33
N GLU A 51 -11.01 5.90 -1.87
CA GLU A 51 -11.09 4.62 -1.17
C GLU A 51 -10.31 3.52 -1.87
N ILE A 52 -9.78 2.58 -1.08
CA ILE A 52 -8.95 1.48 -1.58
C ILE A 52 -9.71 0.15 -1.49
N ASP A 53 -9.81 -0.56 -2.63
CA ASP A 53 -10.42 -1.89 -2.68
C ASP A 53 -9.52 -2.93 -1.97
N SER A 54 -10.15 -3.91 -1.33
CA SER A 54 -9.55 -5.16 -0.85
C SER A 54 -8.61 -5.86 -1.85
N LYS A 55 -8.79 -5.68 -3.16
CA LYS A 55 -7.87 -6.20 -4.18
C LYS A 55 -6.45 -5.65 -4.05
N LEU A 56 -6.31 -4.44 -3.51
CA LEU A 56 -5.03 -3.75 -3.32
C LEU A 56 -4.37 -4.09 -1.97
N THR A 57 -5.03 -4.87 -1.10
CA THR A 57 -4.48 -5.31 0.20
C THR A 57 -3.09 -5.92 0.08
N VAL A 58 -2.84 -6.72 -0.96
CA VAL A 58 -1.52 -7.34 -1.19
C VAL A 58 -0.44 -6.30 -1.48
N ILE A 59 -0.79 -5.22 -2.20
CA ILE A 59 0.16 -4.15 -2.53
C ILE A 59 0.46 -3.34 -1.26
N VAL A 60 -0.57 -2.92 -0.52
CA VAL A 60 -0.43 -2.22 0.76
C VAL A 60 0.47 -3.01 1.72
N GLN A 61 0.23 -4.31 1.86
CA GLN A 61 1.05 -5.18 2.71
C GLN A 61 2.52 -5.19 2.30
N LYS A 62 2.81 -5.33 1.00
CA LYS A 62 4.19 -5.38 0.51
C LYS A 62 4.93 -4.05 0.65
N VAL A 63 4.25 -2.93 0.40
CA VAL A 63 4.80 -1.58 0.62
C VAL A 63 5.13 -1.38 2.11
N THR A 64 4.20 -1.76 2.99
CA THR A 64 4.39 -1.68 4.45
C THR A 64 5.58 -2.55 4.91
N GLN A 65 5.72 -3.77 4.39
CA GLN A 65 6.86 -4.63 4.70
C GLN A 65 8.19 -4.03 4.24
N ASN A 66 8.21 -3.37 3.07
CA ASN A 66 9.42 -2.71 2.60
C ASN A 66 9.83 -1.56 3.52
N ALA A 67 8.87 -0.73 3.94
CA ALA A 67 9.11 0.35 4.90
C ALA A 67 9.67 -0.17 6.23
N LEU A 68 9.08 -1.24 6.78
CA LEU A 68 9.56 -1.88 8.00
C LEU A 68 10.98 -2.45 7.85
N ASN A 69 11.28 -3.07 6.71
CA ASN A 69 12.60 -3.60 6.43
C ASN A 69 13.63 -2.47 6.34
N LYS A 70 13.33 -1.40 5.60
CA LYS A 70 14.20 -0.21 5.51
C LYS A 70 14.53 0.37 6.88
N GLU A 71 13.52 0.56 7.75
CA GLU A 71 13.74 1.05 9.13
C GLU A 71 14.72 0.15 9.90
N ASN A 72 14.54 -1.18 9.83
CA ASN A 72 15.42 -2.13 10.52
C ASN A 72 16.86 -2.10 9.97
N TYR A 73 17.02 -1.90 8.66
CA TYR A 73 18.33 -1.80 8.01
C TYR A 73 19.02 -0.46 8.27
N GLU A 74 18.29 0.65 8.29
CA GLU A 74 18.83 1.98 8.64
C GLU A 74 19.29 2.02 10.11
N GLY A 75 18.56 1.35 11.01
CA GLY A 75 18.97 1.17 12.40
C GLY A 75 20.20 0.27 12.61
N THR A 76 20.60 -0.53 11.61
CA THR A 76 21.75 -1.45 11.68
C THR A 76 22.93 -1.06 10.79
N LYS A 77 22.76 -0.15 9.82
CA LYS A 77 23.84 0.36 8.96
C LYS A 77 24.02 1.87 9.15
N SER A 78 24.85 2.25 10.12
CA SER A 78 25.54 3.55 10.10
C SER A 78 26.78 3.49 9.18
N ILE A 79 26.64 3.18 7.88
CA ILE A 79 27.73 3.14 6.88
C ILE A 79 27.08 3.31 5.48
N SER A 80 27.40 4.23 4.57
CA SER A 80 28.41 5.30 4.43
C SER A 80 27.84 6.37 3.49
N GLU A 81 28.00 7.65 3.82
CA GLU A 81 27.53 8.83 3.07
C GLU A 81 28.31 9.14 1.77
N GLU A 82 28.96 8.17 1.12
CA GLU A 82 29.79 8.47 -0.05
C GLU A 82 29.44 7.56 -1.23
N GLY A 83 28.56 8.05 -2.12
CA GLY A 83 28.51 7.56 -3.50
C GLY A 83 27.15 7.21 -4.10
N MET A 84 26.03 7.44 -3.42
CA MET A 84 24.72 7.21 -4.03
C MET A 84 24.28 8.44 -4.82
N SER A 85 24.52 8.41 -6.13
CA SER A 85 23.89 9.32 -7.08
C SER A 85 22.39 9.27 -6.85
N LEU A 86 21.83 10.33 -6.28
CA LEU A 86 20.41 10.51 -6.02
C LEU A 86 19.68 10.66 -7.35
N THR A 87 19.37 9.55 -8.02
CA THR A 87 18.22 9.48 -8.91
C THR A 87 16.98 9.58 -8.02
N PHE A 88 16.53 10.82 -7.82
CA PHE A 88 15.26 11.16 -7.17
C PHE A 88 14.09 10.59 -8.00
N GLN A 89 13.78 9.29 -7.88
CA GLN A 89 12.49 8.75 -8.35
C GLN A 89 12.14 7.30 -7.96
N ASP A 90 12.88 6.59 -7.10
CA ASP A 90 12.42 5.29 -6.62
C ASP A 90 11.42 5.47 -5.46
N THR A 91 10.14 5.67 -5.77
CA THR A 91 9.07 5.58 -4.77
C THR A 91 8.94 4.11 -4.33
N ASP A 92 8.47 3.88 -3.10
CA ASP A 92 8.20 2.52 -2.59
C ASP A 92 7.14 1.76 -3.42
N LEU A 93 6.42 2.46 -4.28
CA LEU A 93 5.43 1.92 -5.21
C LEU A 93 6.01 1.41 -6.54
N SER A 94 7.25 1.77 -6.87
CA SER A 94 7.83 1.52 -8.20
C SER A 94 7.76 0.05 -8.65
N PRO A 95 8.02 -0.94 -7.77
CA PRO A 95 7.87 -2.37 -8.11
C PRO A 95 6.43 -2.82 -8.41
N TYR A 96 5.43 -1.99 -8.09
CA TYR A 96 4.01 -2.32 -8.18
C TYR A 96 3.27 -1.51 -9.26
N PHE A 97 3.95 -0.61 -9.98
CA PHE A 97 3.33 0.24 -11.00
C PHE A 97 2.62 -0.56 -12.09
N ASP A 98 3.18 -1.67 -12.56
CA ASP A 98 2.51 -2.50 -13.59
C ASP A 98 1.14 -3.02 -13.11
N LEU A 99 1.06 -3.48 -11.86
CA LEU A 99 -0.19 -3.97 -11.26
C LEU A 99 -1.18 -2.83 -10.98
N LEU A 100 -0.68 -1.70 -10.50
CA LEU A 100 -1.49 -0.51 -10.23
C LEU A 100 -2.05 0.10 -11.53
N ASN A 101 -1.26 0.14 -12.59
CA ASN A 101 -1.70 0.56 -13.92
C ASN A 101 -2.75 -0.39 -14.49
N GLN A 102 -2.55 -1.71 -14.40
CA GLN A 102 -3.57 -2.66 -14.82
C GLN A 102 -4.89 -2.48 -14.06
N TYR A 103 -4.81 -2.21 -12.76
CA TYR A 103 -6.00 -1.92 -11.95
C TYR A 103 -6.67 -0.60 -12.40
N LYS A 104 -5.88 0.45 -12.62
CA LYS A 104 -6.34 1.76 -13.09
C LYS A 104 -7.03 1.67 -14.46
N ASP A 105 -6.43 0.98 -15.42
CA ASP A 105 -7.00 0.77 -16.76
C ASP A 105 -8.38 0.06 -16.66
N GLY A 106 -8.50 -0.90 -15.73
CA GLY A 106 -9.75 -1.59 -15.45
C GLY A 106 -10.82 -0.68 -14.80
N LEU A 107 -10.43 0.34 -14.02
CA LEU A 107 -11.37 1.34 -13.52
C LEU A 107 -11.91 2.20 -14.66
N GLU A 108 -11.04 2.68 -15.53
CA GLU A 108 -11.41 3.51 -16.69
C GLU A 108 -12.31 2.75 -17.67
N GLU A 109 -12.03 1.47 -17.97
CA GLU A 109 -12.87 0.68 -18.88
C GLU A 109 -14.30 0.48 -18.35
N ASN A 110 -14.47 0.44 -17.02
CA ASN A 110 -15.79 0.33 -16.40
C ASN A 110 -16.55 1.66 -16.42
N ASP A 111 -15.86 2.80 -16.34
CA ASP A 111 -16.48 4.13 -16.43
C ASP A 111 -17.07 4.40 -17.83
N HIS A 112 -16.37 3.95 -18.89
CA HIS A 112 -16.83 4.11 -20.28
C HIS A 112 -18.04 3.24 -20.65
N ARG A 113 -18.35 2.18 -19.88
CA ARG A 113 -19.54 1.33 -20.13
C ARG A 113 -20.84 1.88 -19.53
N GLY A 114 -20.77 2.94 -18.72
CA GLY A 114 -21.92 3.58 -18.07
C GLY A 114 -22.72 4.54 -18.97
N SER A 115 -22.23 4.88 -20.17
CA SER A 115 -22.97 5.75 -21.10
C SER A 115 -24.01 4.93 -21.88
N VAL A 116 -25.11 4.58 -21.21
CA VAL A 116 -26.34 4.18 -21.90
C VAL A 116 -26.80 5.36 -22.75
N MET A 117 -26.53 5.29 -24.05
CA MET A 117 -27.11 6.18 -25.05
C MET A 117 -28.63 6.10 -24.93
N THR A 118 -29.24 7.09 -24.28
CA THR A 118 -30.66 7.40 -24.48
C THR A 118 -30.76 8.01 -25.88
N PHE A 119 -31.09 7.18 -26.87
CA PHE A 119 -31.58 7.66 -28.14
C PHE A 119 -33.03 8.14 -27.95
N ASP A 120 -33.22 9.45 -28.09
CA ASP A 120 -34.52 10.13 -28.26
C ASP A 120 -35.17 9.74 -29.60
#